data_AF-A0A8J6XYT2-F1
#
_entry.id   AF-A0A8J6XYT2-F1
#
_cell.length_a   1.000
_cell.length_b   1.000
_cell.length_c   1.000
_cell.angle_alpha   90.00
_cell.angle_beta   90.00
_cell.angle_gamma   90.00
#
_symmetry.space_group_name_H-M   'P 1'
#
loop_
_entity.id
_entity.type
_entity.pdbx_description
1 polymer ?
#
loop_
_entity_poly.entity_id
_entity_poly.type
_entity_poly.pdbx_seq_one_letter_code
_entity_poly.pdbx_strand_id
1 'polypeptide(L)' 'MFLLGALIILGPSSFVTISYVLSSVSTIVSSSTDHPTSIPWINNKSDCKHTGRTWRDDKCWDYEHNSMF' A
#
# COMPACT_ATOMS: atom_id res chain seq x y z
N MET A 1 27.48 33.57 -18.25
CA MET A 1 26.50 33.77 -17.15
C MET A 1 25.09 33.28 -17.48
N PHE A 2 24.61 33.36 -18.74
CA PHE A 2 23.29 32.85 -19.15
C PHE A 2 23.08 31.34 -18.94
N LEU A 3 24.06 30.50 -19.32
CA LEU A 3 24.01 29.03 -19.15
C LEU A 3 23.94 28.60 -17.67
N LEU A 4 24.65 29.32 -16.79
CA LEU A 4 24.66 29.05 -15.35
C LEU A 4 23.30 29.41 -14.73
N GLY A 5 22.72 30.54 -15.12
CA GLY A 5 21.38 30.96 -14.70
C GLY A 5 20.28 30.00 -15.16
N ALA A 6 20.37 29.48 -16.39
CA ALA A 6 19.44 28.47 -16.88
C ALA A 6 19.51 27.18 -16.06
N LEU A 7 20.70 26.69 -15.71
CA LEU A 7 20.89 25.49 -14.89
C LEU A 7 20.32 25.65 -13.47
N ILE A 8 20.48 26.84 -12.88
CA ILE A 8 20.00 27.18 -11.54
C ILE A 8 18.46 27.30 -11.48
N ILE A 9 17.79 27.61 -12.59
CA ILE A 9 16.32 27.72 -12.65
C ILE A 9 15.67 26.38 -13.04
N LEU A 10 16.23 25.68 -14.03
CA LEU A 10 15.70 24.40 -14.53
C LEU A 10 15.95 23.23 -13.58
N GLY A 11 17.05 23.25 -12.82
CA GLY A 11 17.37 22.22 -11.83
C GLY A 11 16.36 22.09 -10.69
N PRO A 12 16.12 23.13 -9.88
CA PRO A 12 15.21 23.02 -8.73
C PRO A 12 13.75 22.86 -9.14
N SER A 13 13.33 23.46 -10.26
CA SER A 13 11.95 23.29 -10.76
C SER A 13 11.68 21.87 -11.23
N SER A 14 12.61 21.24 -11.95
CA SER A 14 12.49 19.83 -12.34
C SER A 14 12.59 18.88 -11.14
N PHE A 15 13.41 19.19 -10.13
CA PHE A 15 13.47 18.41 -8.90
C PHE A 15 12.12 18.37 -8.17
N VAL A 16 11.48 19.53 -7.97
CA VAL A 16 10.18 19.62 -7.28
C VAL A 16 9.08 18.85 -8.03
N THR A 17 9.02 18.95 -9.35
CA THR A 17 8.01 18.22 -10.13
C THR A 17 8.25 16.71 -10.09
N ILE A 18 9.50 16.26 -10.20
CA ILE A 18 9.86 14.84 -10.10
C ILE A 18 9.53 14.29 -8.71
N SER A 19 9.84 15.01 -7.63
CA SER A 19 9.50 14.60 -6.26
C SER A 19 7.99 14.46 -6.06
N TYR A 20 7.20 15.39 -6.60
CA TYR A 20 5.73 15.32 -6.51
C TYR A 20 5.18 14.10 -7.24
N VAL A 21 5.66 13.82 -8.46
CA VAL A 21 5.27 12.64 -9.23
C VAL A 21 5.64 11.34 -8.50
N LEU A 22 6.85 11.24 -7.94
CA LEU A 22 7.28 10.08 -7.16
C LEU A 22 6.41 9.86 -5.91
N SER A 23 6.04 10.94 -5.21
CA SER A 23 5.13 10.87 -4.05
C SER A 23 3.75 10.34 -4.46
N SER A 24 3.21 10.79 -5.59
CA SER A 24 1.93 10.31 -6.12
C SER A 24 1.97 8.82 -6.47
N VAL A 25 3.05 8.35 -7.11
CA VAL A 25 3.23 6.93 -7.45
C VAL A 25 3.35 6.07 -6.19
N SER A 26 4.07 6.53 -5.17
CA SER A 26 4.20 5.80 -3.90
C SER A 26 2.84 5.61 -3.20
N THR A 27 1.94 6.59 -3.33
CA THR A 27 0.60 6.52 -2.73
C THR A 27 -0.27 5.47 -3.43
N ILE A 28 -0.13 5.32 -4.74
CA ILE A 28 -0.87 4.31 -5.54
C ILE A 28 -0.38 2.90 -5.24
N VAL A 29 0.94 2.70 -5.09
CA VAL A 29 1.50 1.38 -4.78
C VAL A 29 1.13 0.94 -3.36
N SER A 30 1.01 1.87 -2.41
CA SER A 30 0.60 1.56 -1.04
C SER A 30 -0.92 1.40 -0.84
N SER A 31 -1.74 1.73 -1.85
CA SER A 31 -3.20 1.65 -1.73
C SER A 31 -3.78 0.27 -2.05
N SER A 32 -2.98 -0.79 -2.07
CA SER A 32 -3.49 -2.17 -1.94
C SER A 32 -4.00 -2.36 -0.51
N THR A 33 -5.14 -1.76 -0.21
CA THR A 33 -5.86 -1.98 1.05
C THR A 33 -6.47 -3.36 0.98
N ASP A 34 -5.87 -4.32 1.67
CA ASP A 34 -6.53 -5.59 1.96
C ASP A 34 -7.79 -5.29 2.77
N HIS A 35 -8.92 -5.88 2.39
CA HIS A 35 -10.18 -5.73 3.11
C HIS A 35 -10.51 -7.06 3.77
N PRO A 36 -9.93 -7.32 4.96
CA PRO A 36 -10.03 -8.64 5.56
C PRO A 36 -11.48 -8.97 5.90
N THR A 37 -11.85 -10.21 5.67
CA THR A 37 -13.19 -10.74 6.02
C THR A 37 -13.09 -11.77 7.12
N SER A 38 -14.06 -11.79 8.02
CA SER A 38 -14.13 -12.80 9.07
C SER A 38 -14.83 -14.06 8.56
N ILE A 39 -14.25 -15.24 8.80
CA ILE A 39 -14.82 -16.52 8.38
C ILE A 39 -15.76 -17.05 9.46
N PRO A 40 -17.09 -17.12 9.21
CA PRO A 40 -18.07 -17.42 10.25
C PRO A 40 -18.11 -18.90 10.66
N TRP A 41 -17.66 -19.81 9.81
CA TRP A 41 -17.65 -21.26 10.11
C TRP A 41 -16.38 -21.74 10.80
N ILE A 42 -15.35 -20.89 10.97
CA ILE A 42 -14.13 -21.21 11.71
C ILE A 42 -14.15 -20.47 13.05
N ASN A 43 -14.49 -21.21 14.10
CA ASN A 43 -14.72 -20.73 15.45
C ASN A 43 -13.64 -21.16 16.44
N ASN A 44 -12.53 -21.75 15.99
CA ASN A 44 -11.38 -22.04 16.83
C ASN A 44 -10.06 -21.54 16.21
N LYS A 45 -9.08 -21.33 17.09
CA LYS A 45 -7.75 -20.84 16.72
C LYS A 45 -6.90 -21.87 15.98
N SER A 46 -7.03 -23.16 16.29
CA SER A 46 -6.22 -24.22 15.68
C SER A 46 -6.52 -24.38 14.20
N ASP A 47 -7.81 -24.43 13.85
CA ASP A 47 -8.32 -24.63 12.50
C ASP A 47 -8.03 -23.39 11.67
N CYS A 48 -8.24 -22.19 12.21
CA CYS A 48 -7.87 -20.96 11.54
C CYS A 48 -6.39 -20.95 11.14
N LYS A 49 -5.50 -21.30 12.07
CA LYS A 49 -4.06 -21.40 11.82
C LYS A 49 -3.69 -22.53 10.85
N HIS A 50 -4.40 -23.65 10.91
CA HIS A 50 -4.19 -24.76 9.98
C HIS A 50 -4.48 -24.36 8.53
N THR A 51 -5.42 -23.43 8.31
CA THR A 51 -5.69 -22.87 6.99
C THR A 51 -4.72 -21.77 6.55
N GLY A 52 -3.70 -21.45 7.34
CA GLY A 52 -2.75 -20.36 7.04
C GLY A 52 -3.30 -18.95 7.28
N ARG A 53 -4.45 -18.81 7.92
CA ARG A 53 -5.14 -17.53 8.18
C ARG A 53 -4.80 -16.95 9.55
N THR A 54 -5.19 -15.69 9.76
CA THR A 54 -4.87 -14.96 10.99
C THR A 54 -6.02 -15.04 11.99
N TRP A 55 -5.73 -15.53 13.21
CA TRP A 55 -6.67 -15.47 14.33
C TRP A 55 -6.52 -14.16 15.11
N ARG A 56 -7.60 -13.38 15.24
CA ARG A 56 -7.63 -12.09 15.95
C ARG A 56 -9.05 -11.79 16.43
N ASP A 57 -9.20 -11.25 17.64
CA ASP A 57 -10.49 -10.85 18.23
C ASP A 57 -11.53 -11.99 18.23
N ASP A 58 -11.09 -13.19 18.62
CA ASP A 58 -11.87 -14.43 18.63
C ASP A 58 -12.53 -14.81 17.29
N LYS A 59 -11.95 -14.32 16.19
CA LYS A 59 -12.38 -14.61 14.83
C LYS A 59 -11.20 -15.03 13.96
N CYS A 60 -11.50 -15.81 12.94
CA CYS A 60 -10.55 -16.10 11.87
C CYS A 60 -10.69 -15.07 10.75
N TRP A 61 -9.60 -14.41 10.40
CA TRP A 61 -9.56 -13.35 9.38
C TRP A 61 -8.82 -13.82 8.13
N ASP A 62 -9.48 -13.64 7.00
CA ASP A 62 -8.94 -13.85 5.66
C ASP A 62 -8.51 -12.51 5.05
N TYR A 63 -7.23 -12.39 4.68
CA TYR A 63 -6.63 -11.20 4.07
C TYR A 63 -6.39 -11.37 2.57
N GLU A 64 -6.76 -12.53 2.00
CA GLU A 64 -6.47 -12.87 0.61
C GLU A 64 -7.36 -12.09 -0.38
N HIS A 65 -8.34 -11.33 0.12
CA HIS A 65 -9.26 -10.54 -0.68
C HIS A 65 -8.85 -9.06 -0.74
N ASN A 66 -8.42 -8.65 -1.93
CA ASN A 66 -8.30 -7.25 -2.31
C ASN A 66 -9.66 -6.79 -2.86
N SER A 67 -10.17 -5.62 -2.47
CA SER A 67 -11.45 -5.10 -3.00
C SER A 67 -11.42 -4.83 -4.51
N MET A 68 -10.24 -4.85 -5.13
CA MET A 68 -10.08 -4.74 -6.57
C MET A 68 -10.22 -6.05 -7.36
N PHE A 69 -10.24 -7.25 -6.72
CA PHE A 69 -10.35 -8.54 -7.42
C PHE A 69 -11.12 -9.61 -6.63
#